data_AF-A0A3S4P1F6-F1
#
_entry.id   AF-A0A3S4P1F6-F1
#
_cell.length_a   1.000
_cell.length_b   1.000
_cell.length_c   1.000
_cell.angle_alpha   90.00
_cell.angle_beta   90.00
_cell.angle_gamma   90.00
#
_symmetry.space_group_name_H-M   'P 1'
#
loop_
_entity.id
_entity.type
_entity.pdbx_description
1 polymer ?
#
loop_
_entity_poly.entity_id
_entity_poly.type
_entity_poly.pdbx_seq_one_letter_code
_entity_poly.pdbx_strand_id
1 'polypeptide(L)'
;MATRPIADFDVYIDKLTEFVYKTNLFMKPIFSQARKAPKRVVLPEGEEARVLHATQELVTLGLAKPILIGRPNVNRNAHSETGLADQSGC
;
A
#
# COMPACT_ATOMS: atom_id res chain seq x y z
N MET A 1 28.89 8.82 13.78
CA MET A 1 29.15 7.38 13.91
C MET A 1 27.83 6.67 14.19
N ALA A 2 27.43 5.72 13.34
CA ALA A 2 26.17 4.98 13.44
C ALA A 2 26.35 3.71 14.29
N THR A 3 26.69 3.89 15.57
CA THR A 3 27.07 2.80 16.48
C THR A 3 26.14 2.69 17.69
N ARG A 4 24.94 3.27 17.62
CA ARG A 4 23.96 3.17 18.70
C ARG A 4 23.20 1.85 18.57
N PRO A 5 23.26 0.95 19.56
CA PRO A 5 22.48 -0.28 19.53
C PRO A 5 21.00 0.07 19.48
N ILE A 6 20.31 -0.43 18.46
CA ILE A 6 18.86 -0.30 18.32
C ILE A 6 18.27 -1.28 19.34
N ALA A 7 17.88 -0.76 20.51
CA ALA A 7 17.33 -1.58 21.59
C ALA A 7 15.94 -2.14 21.24
N ASP A 8 15.23 -1.46 20.33
CA ASP A 8 13.88 -1.80 19.92
C ASP A 8 13.66 -1.33 18.48
N PHE A 9 13.48 -2.30 17.58
CA PHE A 9 13.25 -2.04 16.16
C PHE A 9 11.88 -1.42 15.91
N ASP A 10 10.86 -1.70 16.75
CA ASP A 10 9.53 -1.11 16.60
C ASP A 10 9.57 0.38 16.90
N VAL A 11 10.24 0.77 17.99
CA VAL A 11 10.44 2.19 18.35
C VAL A 11 11.30 2.90 17.30
N TYR A 12 12.28 2.21 16.71
CA TYR A 12 13.11 2.77 15.66
C TYR A 12 12.33 2.99 14.36
N ILE A 13 11.46 2.04 13.99
CA ILE A 13 10.54 2.15 12.86
C ILE A 13 9.57 3.31 13.09
N ASP A 14 9.01 3.45 14.30
CA ASP A 14 8.10 4.56 14.63
C ASP A 14 8.79 5.92 14.50
N LYS A 15 10.02 6.06 15.00
CA LYS A 15 10.81 7.29 14.86
C LYS A 15 11.16 7.60 13.39
N LEU A 16 11.54 6.59 12.61
CA LEU A 16 11.86 6.79 11.20
C LEU A 16 10.60 7.18 10.40
N THR A 17 9.47 6.57 10.73
CA THR A 17 8.15 6.89 10.21
C THR A 17 7.74 8.32 10.59
N GLU A 18 8.18 8.85 11.73
CA GLU A 18 7.91 10.24 12.10
C GLU A 18 8.64 11.26 11.19
N PHE A 19 9.86 10.94 10.75
CA PHE A 19 10.67 11.81 9.89
C PHE A 19 10.25 11.79 8.41
N VAL A 20 9.81 10.65 7.89
CA VAL A 20 9.37 10.52 6.48
C VAL A 20 8.00 11.20 6.26
N TYR A 21 7.21 11.39 7.32
CA TYR A 21 5.81 11.83 7.25
C TYR A 21 5.56 13.28 7.70
N LYS A 22 6.56 14.17 7.60
CA LYS A 22 6.39 15.61 7.96
C LYS A 22 5.26 16.33 7.18
N THR A 23 4.71 15.73 6.13
CA THR A 23 3.58 16.27 5.35
C THR A 23 2.24 15.54 5.61
N ASN A 24 2.18 14.51 6.48
CA ASN A 24 1.07 13.53 6.48
C ASN A 24 0.38 13.28 7.84
N LEU A 25 0.49 14.15 8.85
CA LEU A 25 -0.14 13.92 10.17
C LEU A 25 -1.66 13.62 10.09
N PHE A 26 -2.35 14.14 9.06
CA PHE A 26 -3.77 13.89 8.81
C PHE A 26 -4.10 12.48 8.28
N MET A 27 -3.17 11.81 7.62
CA MET A 27 -3.44 10.50 7.00
C MET A 27 -3.37 9.34 7.98
N LYS A 28 -2.59 9.46 9.08
CA LYS A 28 -2.49 8.43 10.13
C LYS A 28 -3.87 8.00 10.68
N PRO A 29 -4.76 8.91 11.12
CA PRO A 29 -6.08 8.51 11.60
C PRO A 29 -6.97 7.92 10.49
N ILE A 30 -6.84 8.39 9.23
CA ILE A 30 -7.59 7.88 8.09
C ILE A 30 -7.19 6.42 7.80
N PHE A 31 -5.89 6.14 7.75
CA PHE A 31 -5.39 4.77 7.56
C PHE A 31 -5.77 3.85 8.70
N SER A 32 -5.74 4.32 9.95
CA SER A 32 -6.19 3.55 11.11
C SER A 32 -7.67 3.14 10.98
N GLN A 33 -8.54 4.05 10.52
CA GLN A 33 -9.95 3.73 10.28
C GLN A 33 -10.14 2.79 9.09
N ALA A 34 -9.41 3.01 7.99
CA ALA A 34 -9.46 2.18 6.80
C ALA A 34 -9.12 0.71 7.10
N ARG A 35 -8.09 0.45 7.92
CA ARG A 35 -7.72 -0.92 8.37
C ARG A 35 -8.82 -1.62 9.15
N LYS A 36 -9.61 -0.89 9.94
CA LYS A 36 -10.70 -1.47 10.76
C LYS A 36 -11.87 -1.94 9.89
N ALA A 37 -12.10 -1.30 8.76
CA ALA A 37 -13.22 -1.60 7.86
C ALA A 37 -12.82 -1.42 6.39
N PRO A 38 -11.96 -2.31 5.84
CA PRO A 38 -11.44 -2.17 4.49
C PRO A 38 -12.57 -2.23 3.45
N LYS A 39 -12.75 -1.14 2.71
CA LYS A 39 -13.80 -0.98 1.71
C LYS A 39 -13.32 -1.41 0.33
N ARG A 40 -14.27 -1.79 -0.54
CA ARG A 40 -13.99 -2.03 -1.96
C ARG A 40 -13.77 -0.69 -2.66
N VAL A 41 -12.67 -0.55 -3.39
CA VAL A 41 -12.30 0.69 -4.08
C VAL A 41 -12.01 0.38 -5.53
N VAL A 42 -12.73 1.02 -6.45
CA VAL A 42 -12.52 0.82 -7.89
C VAL A 42 -11.44 1.78 -8.39
N LEU A 43 -10.45 1.24 -9.07
CA LEU A 43 -9.33 1.97 -9.66
C LEU A 43 -9.40 1.80 -11.20
N PRO A 44 -9.90 2.82 -11.92
CA PRO A 44 -10.23 2.71 -13.34
C PRO A 44 -8.99 2.70 -14.26
N GLU A 45 -7.84 3.17 -13.76
CA GLU A 45 -6.59 3.31 -14.51
C GLU A 45 -5.62 2.17 -14.16
N GLY A 46 -6.09 0.92 -14.15
CA GLY A 46 -5.32 -0.25 -13.72
C GLY A 46 -4.12 -0.64 -14.60
N GLU A 47 -3.85 0.13 -15.66
CA GLU A 47 -2.65 0.00 -16.51
C GLU A 47 -1.56 1.02 -16.14
N GLU A 48 -1.86 2.02 -15.29
CA GLU A 48 -0.90 3.04 -14.91
C GLU A 48 -0.02 2.57 -13.73
N ALA A 49 1.30 2.70 -13.88
CA ALA A 49 2.28 2.28 -12.87
C ALA A 49 2.03 2.88 -11.47
N ARG A 50 1.57 4.14 -11.40
CA ARG A 50 1.24 4.80 -10.12
C ARG A 50 0.05 4.15 -9.44
N VAL A 51 -0.97 3.75 -10.21
CA VAL A 51 -2.18 3.09 -9.70
C VAL A 51 -1.87 1.67 -9.25
N LEU A 52 -1.01 0.96 -9.98
CA LEU A 52 -0.51 -0.36 -9.58
C LEU A 52 0.30 -0.29 -8.28
N HIS A 53 1.19 0.70 -8.14
CA HIS A 53 1.95 0.92 -6.92
C HIS A 53 1.03 1.24 -5.73
N ALA A 54 0.06 2.14 -5.91
CA ALA A 54 -0.93 2.43 -4.88
C ALA A 54 -1.76 1.20 -4.51
N THR A 55 -2.11 0.36 -5.49
CA THR A 55 -2.83 -0.90 -5.27
C THR A 55 -2.01 -1.85 -4.39
N GLN A 56 -0.71 -1.98 -4.66
CA GLN A 56 0.20 -2.78 -3.83
C GLN A 56 0.22 -2.28 -2.38
N GLU A 57 0.35 -0.96 -2.18
CA GLU A 57 0.34 -0.37 -0.84
C GLU A 57 -0.99 -0.60 -0.13
N LEU A 58 -2.13 -0.40 -0.82
CA LEU A 58 -3.47 -0.62 -0.26
C LEU A 58 -3.67 -2.06 0.21
N VAL A 59 -3.17 -3.05 -0.55
CA VAL A 59 -3.25 -4.48 -0.19
C VAL A 59 -2.27 -4.82 0.92
N THR A 60 -1.00 -4.43 0.80
CA THR A 60 0.06 -4.71 1.79
C THR A 60 -0.28 -4.13 3.16
N LEU A 61 -0.83 -2.91 3.19
CA LEU A 61 -1.22 -2.22 4.40
C LEU A 61 -2.65 -2.58 4.85
N GLY A 62 -3.37 -3.44 4.12
CA GLY A 62 -4.73 -3.86 4.48
C GLY A 62 -5.74 -2.71 4.58
N LEU A 63 -5.56 -1.65 3.78
CA LEU A 63 -6.37 -0.43 3.85
C LEU A 63 -7.68 -0.56 3.08
N ALA A 64 -7.68 -1.33 1.99
CA ALA A 64 -8.82 -1.45 1.10
C ALA A 64 -8.81 -2.79 0.36
N LYS A 65 -9.91 -3.07 -0.35
CA LYS A 65 -10.05 -4.18 -1.31
C LYS A 65 -10.13 -3.58 -2.72
N PRO A 66 -9.00 -3.30 -3.37
CA PRO A 66 -8.99 -2.63 -4.67
C PRO A 66 -9.55 -3.54 -5.77
N ILE A 67 -10.23 -2.92 -6.73
CA ILE A 67 -10.72 -3.54 -7.96
C ILE A 67 -10.11 -2.74 -9.11
N LEU A 68 -9.18 -3.36 -9.84
CA LEU A 68 -8.56 -2.75 -10.99
C LEU A 68 -9.44 -2.95 -12.23
N ILE A 69 -9.65 -1.88 -12.99
CA ILE A 69 -10.23 -1.96 -14.34
C ILE A 69 -9.10 -1.67 -15.34
N GLY A 70 -8.96 -2.54 -16.34
CA GLY A 70 -7.92 -2.45 -17.36
C GLY A 70 -7.83 -3.72 -18.18
N ARG A 71 -6.95 -3.77 -19.18
CA ARG A 71 -6.81 -4.96 -20.03
C ARG A 71 -6.14 -6.12 -19.26
N PRO A 72 -6.78 -7.30 -19.21
CA PRO A 72 -6.32 -8.45 -18.42
C PRO A 72 -5.05 -9.13 -18.93
N ASN A 73 -4.51 -8.67 -20.07
CA ASN A 73 -3.22 -9.15 -20.59
C ASN A 73 -2.04 -8.28 -20.15
N VAL A 74 -2.28 -7.00 -19.84
CA VAL A 74 -1.24 -6.04 -19.43
C VAL A 74 -1.01 -6.10 -17.92
N ASN A 75 -2.10 -6.27 -17.15
CA ASN A 75 -2.01 -6.43 -15.70
C ASN A 75 -1.18 -7.68 -15.32
N ARG A 76 -1.32 -8.80 -16.04
CA ARG A 76 -0.64 -10.08 -15.76
C ARG A 76 0.89 -10.00 -15.90
N ASN A 77 1.40 -9.21 -16.85
CA ASN A 77 2.85 -8.96 -16.99
C ASN A 77 3.39 -8.09 -15.85
N ALA A 78 2.64 -7.08 -15.42
CA ALA A 78 3.00 -6.30 -14.22
C ALA A 78 2.88 -7.14 -12.93
N HIS A 79 1.99 -8.14 -12.90
CA HIS A 79 1.81 -9.05 -11.77
C HIS A 79 2.96 -10.05 -11.61
N SER A 80 3.57 -10.54 -12.71
CA SER A 80 4.74 -11.42 -12.64
C SER A 80 5.97 -10.75 -12.04
N GLU A 81 6.08 -9.42 -12.13
CA GLU A 81 7.17 -8.67 -11.52
C GLU A 81 6.89 -8.27 -10.05
N THR A 82 5.61 -8.24 -9.64
CA THR A 82 5.19 -7.60 -8.37
C THR A 82 4.57 -8.58 -7.33
N GLY A 83 4.24 -9.83 -7.69
CA GLY A 83 3.87 -10.87 -6.71
C GLY A 83 2.50 -10.68 -6.02
N LEU A 84 1.48 -10.17 -6.73
CA LEU A 84 0.12 -9.94 -6.21
C LEU A 84 -0.83 -11.10 -6.53
N ALA A 85 -1.67 -11.48 -5.55
CA ALA A 85 -2.72 -12.49 -5.71
C ALA A 85 -3.98 -11.91 -6.40
N ASP A 86 -4.43 -12.63 -7.42
CA ASP A 86 -5.58 -12.33 -8.27
C ASP A 86 -6.90 -12.27 -7.49
N GLN A 87 -7.58 -11.12 -7.51
CA GLN A 87 -8.99 -11.00 -7.13
C GLN A 87 -9.81 -10.37 -8.26
N SER A 88 -9.51 -10.75 -9.50
CA SER A 88 -10.36 -10.53 -10.67
C SER A 88 -11.52 -11.54 -10.63
N GLY A 89 -12.41 -11.38 -9.64
CA GLY A 89 -13.53 -12.30 -9.39
C GLY A 89 -14.88 -11.60 -9.46
N CYS A 90 -15.53 -11.76 -10.63
CA CYS A 90 -16.90 -11.42 -11.03
C CYS A 90 -17.21 -9.96 -11.37
#